data_AF-A0A1J0LRA0-F1
#
_entry.id   AF-A0A1J0LRA0-F1
#
_cell.length_a   1.000
_cell.length_b   1.000
_cell.length_c   1.000
_cell.angle_alpha   90.00
_cell.angle_beta   90.00
_cell.angle_gamma   90.00
#
_symmetry.space_group_name_H-M   'P 1'
#
loop_
_entity.id
_entity.type
_entity.pdbx_description
1 polymer ?
#
loop_
_entity_poly.entity_id
_entity_poly.type
_entity_poly.pdbx_seq_one_letter_code
_entity_poly.pdbx_strand_id
1 'polypeptide(L)'
;MERVGLRAAPKLTLKALEEALRGVRLPEAKVYLITDWQDRRDQARYALLIHGGRKDLLTPDAFGPAFPGGKEALAELVALLLKGGARRFYEAVVSPGEMTALLDLPPEELVKRVVAIANPADPGIYLQKAA
;
A
#
# COMPACT_ATOMS: atom_id res chain seq x y z
N MET A 1 -2.35 -14.88 -4.69
CA MET A 1 -2.09 -13.65 -3.92
C MET A 1 -3.16 -13.52 -2.86
N GLU A 2 -2.77 -13.29 -1.61
CA GLU A 2 -3.74 -13.09 -0.53
C GLU A 2 -4.31 -11.66 -0.59
N ARG A 3 -5.61 -11.50 -0.35
CA ARG A 3 -6.26 -10.19 -0.24
C ARG A 3 -6.74 -9.97 1.18
N VAL A 4 -6.32 -8.88 1.82
CA VAL A 4 -6.66 -8.57 3.22
C VAL A 4 -7.16 -7.15 3.38
N GLY A 5 -8.04 -6.95 4.37
CA GLY A 5 -8.62 -5.66 4.69
C GLY A 5 -9.87 -5.31 3.89
N LEU A 6 -10.35 -4.09 4.09
CA LEU A 6 -11.60 -3.57 3.54
C LEU A 6 -11.39 -2.15 3.03
N ARG A 7 -12.00 -1.82 1.88
CA ARG A 7 -11.97 -0.47 1.30
C ARG A 7 -12.45 0.56 2.31
N ALA A 8 -11.80 1.72 2.33
CA ALA A 8 -12.14 2.86 3.21
C ALA A 8 -12.19 2.54 4.72
N ALA A 9 -11.56 1.45 5.17
CA ALA A 9 -11.51 1.07 6.58
C ALA A 9 -10.06 1.00 7.11
N PRO A 10 -9.38 2.15 7.31
CA PRO A 10 -7.94 2.18 7.55
C PRO A 10 -7.50 1.35 8.76
N LYS A 11 -8.15 1.54 9.92
CA LYS A 11 -7.76 0.87 11.18
C LYS A 11 -7.99 -0.64 11.14
N LEU A 12 -9.14 -1.08 10.62
CA LEU A 12 -9.45 -2.50 10.48
C LEU A 12 -8.49 -3.19 9.51
N THR A 13 -8.17 -2.50 8.42
CA THR A 13 -7.26 -2.97 7.39
C THR A 13 -5.82 -3.05 7.88
N LEU A 14 -5.36 -2.05 8.64
CA LEU A 14 -4.04 -2.07 9.28
C LEU A 14 -3.91 -3.26 10.23
N LYS A 15 -4.91 -3.48 11.09
CA LYS A 15 -4.92 -4.63 12.01
C LYS A 15 -4.87 -5.97 11.26
N ALA A 16 -5.64 -6.12 10.18
CA ALA A 16 -5.60 -7.32 9.36
C ALA A 16 -4.23 -7.53 8.70
N LEU A 17 -3.57 -6.45 8.28
CA LEU A 17 -2.20 -6.49 7.76
C LEU A 17 -1.18 -6.89 8.82
N GLU A 18 -1.26 -6.34 10.04
CA GLU A 18 -0.38 -6.72 11.16
C GLU A 18 -0.48 -8.22 11.47
N GLU A 19 -1.69 -8.77 11.45
CA GLU A 19 -1.94 -10.19 11.64
C GLU A 19 -1.36 -11.01 10.48
N ALA A 20 -1.62 -10.61 9.22
CA ALA A 20 -1.13 -11.31 8.03
C ALA A 20 0.41 -11.28 7.89
N LEU A 21 1.06 -10.23 8.41
CA LEU A 21 2.51 -10.04 8.36
C LEU A 21 3.23 -10.51 9.62
N ARG A 22 2.52 -11.06 10.61
CA ARG A 22 3.12 -11.51 11.87
C ARG A 22 4.20 -12.56 11.62
N GLY A 23 5.44 -12.25 12.03
CA GLY A 23 6.60 -13.13 11.86
C GLY A 23 7.16 -13.19 10.43
N VAL A 24 6.60 -12.43 9.48
CA VAL A 24 7.10 -12.32 8.11
C VAL A 24 8.23 -11.29 8.06
N ARG A 25 9.36 -11.67 7.46
CA ARG A 25 10.45 -10.74 7.13
C ARG A 25 10.33 -10.33 5.67
N LEU A 26 10.56 -9.05 5.38
CA LEU A 26 10.37 -8.43 4.07
C LEU A 26 11.66 -7.87 3.41
N PRO A 27 12.87 -8.44 3.62
CA PRO A 27 14.12 -7.84 3.11
C PRO A 27 14.18 -7.78 1.58
N GLU A 28 13.53 -8.74 0.92
CA GLU A 28 13.44 -8.85 -0.53
C GLU A 28 12.07 -8.44 -1.07
N ALA A 29 11.16 -7.94 -0.22
CA ALA A 29 9.87 -7.48 -0.70
C ALA A 29 10.03 -6.17 -1.48
N LYS A 30 9.16 -5.99 -2.47
CA LYS A 30 8.88 -4.72 -3.12
C LYS A 30 7.50 -4.27 -2.66
N VAL A 31 7.46 -3.07 -2.09
CA VAL A 31 6.24 -2.45 -1.60
C VAL A 31 5.75 -1.46 -2.65
N TYR A 32 4.51 -1.63 -3.11
CA TYR A 32 3.86 -0.74 -4.05
C TYR A 32 2.67 -0.08 -3.38
N LEU A 33 2.73 1.24 -3.21
CA LEU A 33 1.61 2.07 -2.80
C LEU A 33 0.86 2.51 -4.06
N ILE A 34 -0.37 2.07 -4.22
CA ILE A 34 -1.17 2.37 -5.41
C ILE A 34 -2.11 3.53 -5.06
N THR A 35 -2.02 4.64 -5.78
CA THR A 35 -2.75 5.88 -5.47
C THR A 35 -3.40 6.50 -6.71
N ASP A 36 -4.41 7.35 -6.48
CA ASP A 36 -5.18 7.99 -7.54
C ASP A 36 -4.73 9.43 -7.89
N TRP A 37 -3.86 10.04 -7.07
CA TRP A 37 -3.34 11.39 -7.30
C TRP A 37 -1.88 11.52 -6.91
N GLN A 38 -1.06 12.04 -7.84
CA GLN A 38 0.34 12.37 -7.55
C GLN A 38 0.50 13.73 -6.86
N ASP A 39 -0.25 14.75 -7.32
CA ASP A 39 -0.06 16.15 -6.89
C ASP A 39 -0.92 16.56 -5.68
N ARG A 40 -1.94 15.77 -5.32
CA ARG A 40 -2.89 16.07 -4.23
C ARG A 40 -2.82 15.03 -3.13
N ARG A 41 -1.64 14.93 -2.49
CA ARG A 41 -1.39 13.94 -1.42
C ARG A 41 -2.28 14.14 -0.20
N ASP A 42 -2.80 15.36 0.01
CA ASP A 42 -3.75 15.75 1.06
C ASP A 42 -5.15 15.13 0.87
N GLN A 43 -5.46 14.65 -0.34
CA GLN A 43 -6.74 14.01 -0.68
C GLN A 43 -6.56 12.62 -1.28
N ALA A 44 -5.32 12.13 -1.34
CA ALA A 44 -4.99 10.87 -1.98
C ALA A 44 -5.52 9.67 -1.17
N ARG A 45 -5.98 8.64 -1.89
CA ARG A 45 -6.26 7.33 -1.32
C ARG A 45 -5.14 6.36 -1.71
N TYR A 46 -4.87 5.39 -0.85
CA TYR A 46 -3.80 4.42 -1.06
C TYR A 46 -4.29 2.99 -0.83
N ALA A 47 -4.02 2.15 -1.82
CA ALA A 47 -4.02 0.70 -1.73
C ALA A 47 -2.56 0.20 -1.60
N LEU A 48 -2.38 -1.05 -1.20
CA LEU A 48 -1.06 -1.64 -0.97
C LEU A 48 -0.91 -2.97 -1.70
N LEU A 49 0.18 -3.13 -2.44
CA LEU A 49 0.65 -4.41 -2.94
C LEU A 49 2.04 -4.68 -2.37
N ILE A 50 2.20 -5.83 -1.70
CA ILE A 50 3.50 -6.38 -1.33
C ILE A 50 3.78 -7.52 -2.31
N HIS A 51 4.89 -7.43 -3.02
CA HIS A 51 5.28 -8.44 -4.00
C HIS A 51 6.75 -8.80 -3.92
N GLY A 52 7.04 -10.08 -4.06
CA GLY A 52 8.38 -10.63 -3.95
C GLY A 52 8.74 -10.99 -2.50
N GLY A 53 9.54 -12.05 -2.36
CA GLY A 53 9.83 -12.68 -1.07
C GLY A 53 8.97 -13.93 -0.85
N ARG A 54 8.48 -14.14 0.37
CA ARG A 54 7.74 -15.37 0.75
C ARG A 54 6.24 -15.33 0.44
N LYS A 55 5.64 -14.14 0.30
CA LYS A 55 4.19 -13.98 0.19
C LYS A 55 3.84 -12.70 -0.57
N ASP A 56 2.94 -12.82 -1.53
CA ASP A 56 2.31 -11.69 -2.20
C ASP A 56 0.97 -11.37 -1.53
N LEU A 57 0.77 -10.09 -1.23
CA LEU A 57 -0.39 -9.60 -0.49
C LEU A 57 -0.91 -8.33 -1.15
N LEU A 58 -2.23 -8.22 -1.24
CA LEU A 58 -2.95 -7.03 -1.69
C LEU A 58 -3.92 -6.55 -0.62
N THR A 59 -3.99 -5.24 -0.48
CA THR A 59 -4.99 -4.55 0.32
C THR A 59 -5.67 -3.48 -0.54
N PRO A 60 -7.00 -3.34 -0.47
CA PRO A 60 -7.72 -2.33 -1.25
C PRO A 60 -7.36 -0.90 -0.82
N ASP A 61 -7.91 0.09 -1.54
CA ASP A 61 -7.79 1.51 -1.22
C ASP A 61 -8.47 1.85 0.13
N ALA A 62 -7.68 1.72 1.21
CA ALA A 62 -8.13 1.86 2.58
C ALA A 62 -7.35 2.92 3.37
N PHE A 63 -6.23 3.40 2.84
CA PHE A 63 -5.32 4.31 3.51
C PHE A 63 -5.29 5.69 2.86
N GLY A 64 -4.65 6.65 3.52
CA GLY A 64 -4.50 8.02 3.05
C GLY A 64 -5.50 9.01 3.66
N PRO A 65 -5.23 10.31 3.51
CA PRO A 65 -6.07 11.37 4.08
C PRO A 65 -7.46 11.48 3.45
N ALA A 66 -7.73 10.77 2.35
CA ALA A 66 -9.09 10.62 1.81
C ALA A 66 -10.07 9.99 2.83
N PHE A 67 -9.56 9.28 3.84
CA PHE A 67 -10.37 8.58 4.84
C PHE A 67 -10.09 9.08 6.26
N PRO A 68 -11.09 9.16 7.15
CA PRO A 68 -10.89 9.50 8.55
C PRO A 68 -9.89 8.56 9.24
N GLY A 69 -8.80 9.12 9.78
CA GLY A 69 -7.71 8.35 10.39
C GLY A 69 -6.83 7.58 9.39
N GLY A 70 -7.03 7.76 8.09
CA GLY A 70 -6.30 7.05 7.05
C GLY A 70 -4.88 7.55 6.84
N LYS A 71 -4.60 8.81 7.18
CA LYS A 71 -3.24 9.38 7.16
C LYS A 71 -2.37 8.77 8.25
N GLU A 72 -2.88 8.69 9.48
CA GLU A 72 -2.21 8.06 10.62
C GLU A 72 -1.98 6.57 10.34
N ALA A 73 -3.02 5.87 9.87
CA ALA A 73 -2.91 4.46 9.52
C ALA A 73 -1.91 4.18 8.38
N LEU A 74 -1.77 5.10 7.41
CA LEU A 74 -0.75 5.00 6.36
C LEU A 74 0.66 5.13 6.95
N ALA A 75 0.88 6.09 7.86
CA ALA A 75 2.17 6.27 8.51
C ALA A 75 2.55 5.03 9.36
N GLU A 76 1.59 4.49 10.12
CA GLU A 76 1.77 3.27 10.90
C GLU A 76 2.06 2.05 9.99
N LEU A 77 1.35 1.94 8.86
CA LEU A 77 1.62 0.91 7.85
C LEU A 77 3.06 1.00 7.32
N VAL A 78 3.50 2.18 6.89
CA VAL A 78 4.86 2.33 6.36
C VAL A 78 5.90 2.00 7.44
N ALA A 79 5.69 2.44 8.68
CA ALA A 79 6.56 2.09 9.81
C ALA A 79 6.60 0.58 10.08
N LEU A 80 5.46 -0.12 10.00
CA LEU A 80 5.37 -1.57 10.13
C LEU A 80 6.20 -2.29 9.06
N LEU A 81 6.10 -1.85 7.79
CA LEU A 81 6.83 -2.45 6.67
C LEU A 81 8.34 -2.23 6.79
N LEU A 82 8.76 -1.02 7.19
CA LEU A 82 10.16 -0.71 7.48
C LEU A 82 10.70 -1.57 8.63
N LYS A 83 9.93 -1.74 9.72
CA LYS A 83 10.27 -2.63 10.84
C LYS A 83 10.38 -4.10 10.40
N GLY A 84 9.55 -4.51 9.44
CA GLY A 84 9.63 -5.83 8.77
C GLY A 84 10.86 -6.00 7.87
N GLY A 85 11.64 -4.94 7.65
CA GLY A 85 12.87 -4.95 6.85
C GLY A 85 12.68 -4.57 5.38
N ALA A 86 11.51 -4.08 4.98
CA ALA A 86 11.28 -3.62 3.61
C ALA A 86 12.18 -2.41 3.28
N ARG A 87 12.80 -2.44 2.10
CA ARG A 87 13.72 -1.37 1.63
C ARG A 87 13.33 -0.75 0.30
N ARG A 88 12.49 -1.43 -0.49
CA ARG A 88 12.16 -1.04 -1.86
C ARG A 88 10.71 -0.61 -1.92
N PHE A 89 10.49 0.70 -1.88
CA PHE A 89 9.19 1.32 -1.96
C PHE A 89 8.98 1.94 -3.34
N TYR A 90 7.77 1.79 -3.85
CA TYR A 90 7.34 2.31 -5.13
C TYR A 90 5.94 2.88 -4.99
N GLU A 91 5.62 3.86 -5.82
CA GLU A 91 4.28 4.43 -5.95
C GLU A 91 3.78 4.21 -7.38
N ALA A 92 2.59 3.63 -7.49
CA ALA A 92 1.89 3.42 -8.75
C ALA A 92 0.69 4.38 -8.80
N VAL A 93 0.71 5.32 -9.73
CA VAL A 93 -0.36 6.31 -9.89
C VAL A 93 -1.32 5.83 -10.98
N VAL A 94 -2.60 5.79 -10.66
CA VAL A 94 -3.68 5.35 -11.54
C VAL A 94 -4.77 6.41 -11.59
N SER A 95 -5.65 6.38 -12.59
CA SER A 95 -6.79 7.29 -12.54
C SER A 95 -7.79 6.85 -11.44
N PRO A 96 -8.52 7.79 -10.80
CA PRO A 96 -9.48 7.45 -9.75
C PRO A 96 -10.54 6.41 -10.16
N GLY A 97 -10.98 6.45 -11.43
CA GLY A 97 -11.96 5.51 -11.98
C GLY A 97 -11.39 4.11 -12.24
N GLU A 98 -10.07 3.98 -12.44
CA GLU A 98 -9.41 2.70 -12.70
C GLU A 98 -9.07 1.93 -11.42
N MET A 99 -8.98 2.60 -10.25
CA MET A 99 -8.53 1.98 -9.00
C MET A 99 -9.28 0.69 -8.66
N THR A 100 -10.62 0.72 -8.67
CA THR A 100 -11.43 -0.46 -8.33
C THR A 100 -11.21 -1.59 -9.33
N ALA A 101 -11.30 -1.30 -10.63
CA ALA A 101 -11.15 -2.31 -11.67
C ALA A 101 -9.73 -2.91 -11.69
N LEU A 102 -8.70 -2.10 -11.44
CA LEU A 102 -7.33 -2.55 -11.32
C LEU A 102 -7.18 -3.57 -10.18
N LEU A 103 -7.70 -3.25 -8.99
CA LEU A 103 -7.60 -4.11 -7.82
C LEU A 103 -8.37 -5.42 -7.99
N ASP A 104 -9.34 -5.49 -8.90
CA ASP A 104 -10.11 -6.69 -9.22
C ASP A 104 -9.48 -7.57 -10.30
N LEU A 105 -8.40 -7.12 -10.94
CA LEU A 105 -7.67 -7.93 -11.91
C LEU A 105 -7.15 -9.25 -11.31
N PRO A 106 -6.95 -10.28 -12.15
CA PRO A 106 -6.20 -11.47 -11.77
C PRO A 106 -4.82 -11.10 -11.21
N PRO A 107 -4.30 -11.84 -10.20
CA PRO A 107 -3.05 -11.49 -9.53
C PRO A 107 -1.87 -11.21 -10.46
N GLU A 108 -1.67 -12.02 -11.50
CA GLU A 108 -0.55 -11.88 -12.43
C GLU A 108 -0.67 -10.60 -13.28
N GLU A 109 -1.88 -10.28 -13.74
CA GLU A 109 -2.16 -9.07 -14.51
C GLU A 109 -2.04 -7.82 -13.66
N LEU A 110 -2.55 -7.85 -12.43
CA LEU A 110 -2.41 -6.79 -11.44
C LEU A 110 -0.94 -6.48 -11.19
N VAL A 111 -0.13 -7.49 -10.84
CA VAL A 111 1.31 -7.30 -10.57
C VAL A 111 2.00 -6.73 -11.79
N LYS A 112 1.79 -7.32 -12.96
CA LYS A 112 2.39 -6.85 -14.21
C LYS A 112 2.05 -5.38 -14.48
N ARG A 113 0.78 -5.00 -14.30
CA ARG A 113 0.31 -3.63 -14.52
C ARG A 113 0.93 -2.67 -13.50
N VAL A 114 0.91 -3.00 -12.21
CA VAL A 114 1.44 -2.15 -11.14
C VAL A 114 2.94 -1.95 -11.32
N VAL A 115 3.71 -3.02 -11.56
CA VAL A 115 5.16 -2.94 -11.77
C VAL A 115 5.51 -2.04 -12.96
N ALA A 116 4.72 -2.09 -14.04
CA ALA A 116 4.97 -1.31 -15.25
C ALA A 116 4.77 0.20 -15.08
N ILE A 117 3.92 0.62 -14.14
CA ILE A 117 3.57 2.05 -13.93
C ILE A 117 4.17 2.62 -12.65
N ALA A 118 4.86 1.80 -11.86
CA ALA A 118 5.36 2.20 -10.55
C ALA A 118 6.68 2.97 -10.65
N ASN A 119 6.76 4.08 -9.94
CA ASN A 119 7.98 4.87 -9.76
C ASN A 119 8.61 4.58 -8.39
N PRO A 120 9.94 4.55 -8.25
CA PRO A 120 10.58 4.52 -6.93
C PRO A 120 10.08 5.67 -6.05
N ALA A 121 9.74 5.36 -4.80
CA ALA A 121 9.20 6.34 -3.86
C ALA A 121 10.00 6.32 -2.55
N ASP A 122 10.26 7.50 -1.99
CA ASP A 122 10.83 7.62 -0.65
C ASP A 122 9.74 7.35 0.40
N PRO A 123 9.85 6.31 1.24
CA PRO A 123 8.85 6.03 2.27
C PRO A 123 8.68 7.18 3.28
N GLY A 124 9.69 8.05 3.43
CA GLY A 124 9.66 9.19 4.34
C GLY A 124 8.53 10.19 4.05
N ILE A 125 8.01 10.25 2.83
CA ILE A 125 6.92 11.16 2.46
C ILE A 125 5.56 10.74 3.05
N TYR A 126 5.41 9.48 3.45
CA TYR A 126 4.18 8.94 4.04
C TYR A 126 4.23 8.90 5.57
N LEU A 127 5.42 9.04 6.15
CA LEU A 127 5.59 9.12 7.60
C LEU A 127 5.20 10.51 8.08
N GLN A 128 4.44 10.59 9.18
CA GLN A 128 4.31 11.87 9.87
C GLN A 128 5.68 12.21 10.46
N LYS A 129 6.24 13.37 10.08
CA LYS A 129 7.34 13.96 10.85
C LYS A 129 6.77 14.27 12.24
N ALA A 130 7.42 13.78 13.29
CA ALA A 130 7.16 14.29 14.64
C ALA A 130 7.35 15.82 14.58
N ALA A 131 6.29 16.55 14.91
CA ALA A 131 6.34 17.99 15.12
C ALA A 131 7.04 18.29 16.45
#